data_AF-A0A6I2L740-F1
#
_entry.id   AF-A0A6I2L740-F1
#
_cell.length_a   1.000
_cell.length_b   1.000
_cell.length_c   1.000
_cell.angle_alpha   90.00
_cell.angle_beta   90.00
_cell.angle_gamma   90.00
#
_symmetry.space_group_name_H-M   'P 1'
#
loop_
_entity.id
_entity.type
_entity.pdbx_description
1 polymer ?
#
loop_
_entity_poly.entity_id
_entity_poly.type
_entity_poly.pdbx_seq_one_letter_code
_entity_poly.pdbx_strand_id
1 'polypeptide(L)'
;MPAPSFAGDFAVDWTQTNQRADVAFWGTHNDRRLKLLHFLVSKGRDVRALTGHYGQHLSAAVAQSRLCLNAHFYASGIFELARCLRPLAMGMPIVSETSNLPTLVDWRQSGIFFREYDELAASCDELLFQPELLHYSMRQTQHFLNRPDWAELTRQSMLSMVA
;
A
#
# COMPACT_ATOMS: atom_id res chain seq x y z
N MET A 1 16.27 2.14 1.49
CA MET A 1 15.30 1.11 1.03
C MET A 1 15.96 0.36 -0.12
N PRO A 2 16.01 -0.98 -0.13
CA PRO A 2 16.45 -1.72 -1.32
C PRO A 2 15.44 -1.48 -2.46
N ALA A 3 15.94 -1.17 -3.67
CA ALA A 3 15.09 -0.94 -4.83
C ALA A 3 14.63 -2.30 -5.42
N PRO A 4 13.33 -2.51 -5.65
CA PRO A 4 12.86 -3.72 -6.30
C PRO A 4 13.25 -3.74 -7.79
N SER A 5 13.33 -4.93 -8.38
CA SER A 5 13.64 -5.14 -9.80
C SER A 5 12.63 -4.46 -10.74
N PHE A 6 11.42 -4.16 -10.26
CA PHE A 6 10.34 -3.50 -11.00
C PHE A 6 10.28 -1.97 -10.77
N ALA A 7 11.43 -1.33 -10.55
CA ALA A 7 11.45 0.04 -10.05
C ALA A 7 11.05 1.12 -11.08
N GLY A 8 11.32 1.02 -12.39
CA GLY A 8 10.87 1.98 -13.44
C GLY A 8 10.39 3.38 -12.97
N ASP A 9 9.12 3.71 -13.24
CA ASP A 9 8.43 4.94 -12.77
C ASP A 9 8.06 4.97 -11.28
N PHE A 10 8.40 3.90 -10.56
CA PHE A 10 8.22 3.71 -9.12
C PHE A 10 9.51 3.96 -8.34
N ALA A 11 10.62 4.23 -9.01
CA ALA A 11 11.89 4.51 -8.39
C ALA A 11 11.78 5.83 -7.61
N VAL A 12 12.09 5.76 -6.32
CA VAL A 12 12.10 6.92 -5.43
C VAL A 12 13.53 7.13 -4.94
N ASP A 13 14.00 8.37 -5.04
CA ASP A 13 15.19 8.80 -4.31
C ASP A 13 14.85 8.95 -2.82
N TRP A 14 15.22 7.94 -2.03
CA TRP A 14 14.98 7.89 -0.59
C TRP A 14 15.90 8.83 0.21
N THR A 15 16.89 9.46 -0.41
CA THR A 15 17.85 10.33 0.30
C THR A 15 17.28 11.72 0.64
N GLN A 16 16.15 12.11 0.03
CA GLN A 16 15.55 13.44 0.19
C GLN A 16 14.43 13.52 1.23
N THR A 17 14.18 12.48 2.02
CA THR A 17 13.03 12.44 2.95
C THR A 17 13.42 12.82 4.39
N ASN A 18 13.76 14.08 4.65
CA ASN A 18 14.21 14.51 6.00
C ASN A 18 13.08 14.54 7.05
N GLN A 19 11.81 14.66 6.63
CA GLN A 19 10.64 14.49 7.49
C GLN A 19 9.51 13.82 6.71
N ARG A 20 9.11 12.64 7.18
CA ARG A 20 8.00 11.87 6.59
C ARG A 20 6.78 12.00 7.48
N ALA A 21 5.64 12.28 6.88
CA ALA A 21 4.34 12.17 7.55
C ALA A 21 4.11 10.75 8.04
N ASP A 22 3.18 10.54 8.95
CA ASP A 22 2.87 9.20 9.45
C ASP A 22 2.19 8.36 8.36
N VAL A 23 1.13 8.90 7.75
CA VAL A 23 0.23 8.14 6.88
C VAL A 23 -0.04 8.87 5.58
N ALA A 24 0.18 8.21 4.44
CA ALA A 24 -0.33 8.65 3.14
C ALA A 24 -1.69 8.02 2.84
N PHE A 25 -2.61 8.83 2.34
CA PHE A 25 -3.84 8.37 1.68
C PHE A 25 -3.99 9.11 0.34
N TRP A 26 -4.52 8.46 -0.68
CA TRP A 26 -4.84 9.11 -1.96
C TRP A 26 -6.06 8.46 -2.59
N GLY A 27 -6.67 9.16 -3.55
CA GLY A 27 -7.88 8.74 -4.25
C GLY A 27 -9.10 9.54 -3.84
N THR A 28 -10.25 9.18 -4.41
CA THR A 28 -11.51 9.89 -4.18
C THR A 28 -11.94 9.79 -2.71
N HIS A 29 -12.26 10.93 -2.10
CA HIS A 29 -12.80 10.97 -0.74
C HIS A 29 -14.30 10.67 -0.73
N ASN A 30 -14.76 10.11 0.39
CA ASN A 30 -16.17 10.03 0.76
C ASN A 30 -16.27 10.12 2.29
N ASP A 31 -17.49 10.21 2.83
CA ASP A 31 -17.70 10.40 4.27
C ASP A 31 -17.05 9.29 5.11
N ARG A 32 -17.07 8.05 4.62
CA ARG A 32 -16.42 6.92 5.27
C ARG A 32 -14.91 7.14 5.40
N ARG A 33 -14.23 7.39 4.29
CA ARG A 33 -12.78 7.64 4.27
C ARG A 33 -12.41 8.87 5.09
N LEU A 34 -13.16 9.97 4.93
CA LEU A 34 -12.93 11.20 5.69
C LEU A 34 -13.07 10.97 7.19
N LYS A 35 -14.05 10.17 7.63
CA LYS A 35 -14.20 9.78 9.03
C LYS A 35 -12.94 9.07 9.55
N LEU A 36 -12.39 8.13 8.79
CA LEU A 36 -11.15 7.42 9.16
C LEU A 36 -9.94 8.36 9.20
N LEU A 37 -9.77 9.21 8.18
CA LEU A 37 -8.65 10.16 8.12
C LEU A 37 -8.72 11.19 9.25
N HIS A 38 -9.90 11.76 9.52
CA HIS A 38 -10.12 12.68 10.64
C HIS A 38 -9.88 11.99 11.99
N PHE A 39 -10.24 10.72 12.12
CA PHE A 39 -9.97 9.97 13.33
C PHE A 39 -8.47 9.81 13.58
N LEU A 40 -7.68 9.46 12.57
CA LEU A 40 -6.21 9.43 12.66
C LEU A 40 -5.62 10.79 13.04
N VAL A 41 -6.08 11.88 12.41
CA VAL A 41 -5.65 13.24 12.76
C VAL A 41 -6.02 13.58 14.21
N SER A 42 -7.21 13.21 14.68
CA SER A 42 -7.64 13.43 16.06
C SER A 42 -6.80 12.68 17.10
N LYS A 43 -6.08 11.63 16.67
CA LYS A 43 -5.11 10.86 17.48
C LYS A 43 -3.69 11.46 17.42
N GLY A 44 -3.52 12.59 16.73
CA GLY A 44 -2.24 13.28 16.59
C GLY A 44 -1.33 12.72 15.49
N ARG A 45 -1.88 11.99 14.51
CA ARG A 45 -1.12 11.49 13.36
C ARG A 45 -1.00 12.57 12.28
N ASP A 46 0.18 12.68 11.69
CA ASP A 46 0.37 13.47 10.47
C ASP A 46 -0.12 12.67 9.26
N VAL A 47 -1.31 13.02 8.77
CA VAL A 47 -1.98 12.34 7.66
C VAL A 47 -1.95 13.19 6.41
N ARG A 48 -1.32 12.69 5.34
CA ARG A 48 -1.32 13.33 4.01
C ARG A 48 -2.39 12.72 3.12
N ALA A 49 -3.49 13.45 2.95
CA ALA A 49 -4.51 13.16 1.94
C ALA A 49 -4.11 13.78 0.58
N LEU A 50 -3.44 12.99 -0.25
CA LEU A 50 -2.87 13.41 -1.53
C LEU A 50 -3.96 13.49 -2.62
N THR A 51 -4.00 14.61 -3.34
CA THR A 51 -4.92 14.84 -4.48
C THR A 51 -4.15 15.45 -5.65
N GLY A 52 -4.57 15.17 -6.89
CA GLY A 52 -3.96 15.75 -8.09
C GLY A 52 -2.55 15.25 -8.45
N HIS A 53 -2.00 14.26 -7.73
CA HIS A 53 -0.71 13.65 -8.03
C HIS A 53 -0.87 12.38 -8.89
N TYR A 54 -0.04 12.25 -9.93
CA TYR A 54 -0.06 11.13 -10.86
C TYR A 54 1.37 10.65 -11.18
N GLY A 55 1.50 9.41 -11.67
CA GLY A 55 2.78 8.85 -12.11
C GLY A 55 3.89 9.00 -11.05
N GLN A 56 5.04 9.49 -11.48
CA GLN A 56 6.20 9.73 -10.62
C GLN A 56 5.96 10.79 -9.54
N HIS A 57 5.11 11.79 -9.79
CA HIS A 57 4.76 12.80 -8.78
C HIS A 57 3.98 12.17 -7.62
N LEU A 58 3.12 11.18 -7.90
CA LEU A 58 2.45 10.41 -6.86
C LEU A 58 3.45 9.55 -6.07
N SER A 59 4.38 8.88 -6.76
CA SER A 59 5.44 8.10 -6.10
C SER A 59 6.25 8.98 -5.12
N ALA A 60 6.69 10.15 -5.58
CA ALA A 60 7.43 11.10 -4.76
C ALA A 60 6.62 11.62 -3.56
N ALA A 61 5.34 11.98 -3.77
CA ALA A 61 4.49 12.46 -2.69
C ALA A 61 4.19 11.38 -1.64
N VAL A 62 3.94 10.15 -2.07
CA VAL A 62 3.70 9.00 -1.18
C VAL A 62 4.95 8.66 -0.37
N ALA A 63 6.14 8.71 -0.98
CA ALA A 63 7.40 8.39 -0.29
C ALA A 63 7.71 9.30 0.91
N GLN A 64 7.14 10.51 0.91
CA GLN A 64 7.22 11.46 2.02
C GLN A 64 6.28 11.11 3.20
N SER A 65 5.76 9.88 3.26
CA SER A 65 5.00 9.34 4.40
C SER A 65 5.56 8.00 4.82
N ARG A 66 5.43 7.59 6.09
CA ARG A 66 6.02 6.38 6.68
C ARG A 66 5.30 5.10 6.23
N LEU A 67 3.98 5.15 6.12
CA LEU A 67 3.15 4.06 5.60
C LEU A 67 2.02 4.58 4.70
N CYS A 68 1.37 3.68 3.98
CA CYS A 68 0.20 3.96 3.14
C CYS A 68 -1.07 3.33 3.73
N LEU A 69 -2.18 4.05 3.68
CA LEU A 69 -3.49 3.56 4.09
C LEU A 69 -4.37 3.30 2.87
N ASN A 70 -4.95 2.10 2.82
CA ASN A 70 -6.01 1.74 1.88
C ASN A 70 -7.30 1.42 2.64
N ALA A 71 -8.39 2.11 2.29
CA ALA A 71 -9.72 1.87 2.84
C ALA A 71 -10.73 1.87 1.69
N HIS A 72 -11.67 0.93 1.69
CA HIS A 72 -12.59 0.74 0.58
C HIS A 72 -13.57 1.91 0.47
N PHE A 73 -13.89 2.30 -0.76
CA PHE A 73 -14.89 3.34 -1.00
C PHE A 73 -16.27 2.86 -0.53
N TYR A 74 -16.63 1.63 -0.92
CA TYR A 74 -17.88 1.00 -0.54
C TYR A 74 -17.67 -0.11 0.49
N ALA A 75 -18.64 -0.29 1.38
CA ALA A 75 -18.68 -1.41 2.33
C ALA A 75 -18.87 -2.78 1.66
N SER A 76 -19.08 -2.82 0.34
CA SER A 76 -19.06 -4.06 -0.45
C SER A 76 -17.73 -4.80 -0.36
N GLY A 77 -16.67 -4.13 0.08
CA GLY A 77 -15.42 -4.77 0.46
C GLY A 77 -14.61 -5.26 -0.72
N ILE A 78 -14.63 -4.58 -1.88
CA ILE A 78 -13.73 -4.89 -2.99
C ILE A 78 -12.32 -4.45 -2.59
N PHE A 79 -11.36 -5.38 -2.57
CA PHE A 79 -9.96 -5.02 -2.37
C PHE A 79 -9.47 -4.13 -3.51
N GLU A 80 -9.18 -2.86 -3.19
CA GLU A 80 -8.71 -1.87 -4.14
C GLU A 80 -7.23 -2.05 -4.50
N LEU A 81 -6.90 -3.22 -5.09
CA LEU A 81 -5.54 -3.63 -5.41
C LEU A 81 -4.76 -2.56 -6.18
N ALA A 82 -5.40 -1.88 -7.13
CA ALA A 82 -4.77 -0.81 -7.92
C ALA A 82 -4.18 0.33 -7.05
N ARG A 83 -4.75 0.60 -5.86
CA ARG A 83 -4.20 1.56 -4.90
C ARG A 83 -2.94 1.02 -4.24
N CYS A 84 -2.89 -0.28 -3.96
CA CYS A 84 -1.78 -0.91 -3.27
C CYS A 84 -0.59 -1.25 -4.18
N LEU A 85 -0.78 -1.43 -5.49
CA LEU A 85 0.31 -1.84 -6.40
C LEU A 85 1.50 -0.87 -6.39
N ARG A 86 1.23 0.45 -6.40
CA ARG A 86 2.28 1.47 -6.38
C ARG A 86 3.11 1.44 -5.09
N PRO A 87 2.53 1.61 -3.89
CA PRO A 87 3.30 1.53 -2.65
C PRO A 87 3.96 0.16 -2.46
N LEU A 88 3.32 -0.92 -2.91
CA LEU A 88 3.91 -2.26 -2.88
C LEU A 88 5.19 -2.29 -3.72
N ALA A 89 5.13 -1.83 -4.98
CA ALA A 89 6.29 -1.71 -5.86
C ALA A 89 7.37 -0.73 -5.37
N MET A 90 7.05 0.16 -4.43
CA MET A 90 8.05 1.02 -3.75
C MET A 90 8.62 0.38 -2.47
N GLY A 91 8.14 -0.79 -2.06
CA GLY A 91 8.50 -1.44 -0.80
C GLY A 91 7.95 -0.71 0.43
N MET A 92 6.89 0.08 0.27
CA MET A 92 6.27 0.84 1.34
C MET A 92 5.36 -0.05 2.20
N PRO A 93 5.36 0.12 3.54
CA PRO A 93 4.36 -0.51 4.40
C PRO A 93 2.94 -0.05 4.04
N ILE A 94 1.99 -0.98 4.03
CA ILE A 94 0.58 -0.72 3.68
C ILE A 94 -0.32 -1.31 4.75
N VAL A 95 -1.23 -0.50 5.28
CA VAL A 95 -2.40 -0.94 6.03
C VAL A 95 -3.59 -0.92 5.09
N SER A 96 -4.30 -2.04 4.96
CA SER A 96 -5.45 -2.15 4.06
C SER A 96 -6.66 -2.72 4.77
N GLU A 97 -7.83 -2.21 4.42
CA GLU A 97 -9.10 -2.87 4.73
C GLU A 97 -9.15 -4.28 4.13
N THR A 98 -9.65 -5.25 4.89
CA THR A 98 -9.90 -6.62 4.45
C THR A 98 -11.10 -6.66 3.50
N SER A 99 -10.95 -7.38 2.39
CA SER A 99 -12.03 -7.59 1.42
C SER A 99 -12.95 -8.73 1.84
N ASN A 100 -14.24 -8.54 1.63
CA ASN A 100 -15.28 -9.54 1.94
C ASN A 100 -15.65 -10.42 0.72
N LEU A 101 -15.09 -10.11 -0.45
CA LEU A 101 -15.34 -10.88 -1.66
C LEU A 101 -14.39 -12.08 -1.79
N PRO A 102 -14.84 -13.18 -2.44
CA PRO A 102 -14.02 -14.37 -2.66
C PRO A 102 -12.67 -14.00 -3.30
N THR A 103 -11.59 -14.46 -2.66
CA THR A 103 -10.20 -14.22 -3.04
C THR A 103 -9.84 -14.96 -4.32
N LEU A 104 -10.20 -14.41 -5.49
CA LEU A 104 -9.63 -14.85 -6.77
C LEU A 104 -8.09 -14.70 -6.78
N VAL A 105 -7.55 -13.83 -5.91
CA VAL A 105 -6.12 -13.72 -5.60
C VAL A 105 -5.96 -13.49 -4.09
N ASP A 106 -5.21 -14.36 -3.41
CA ASP A 106 -4.88 -14.19 -1.98
C ASP A 106 -3.63 -13.33 -1.83
N TRP A 107 -3.81 -12.11 -1.31
CA TRP A 107 -2.73 -11.15 -1.06
C TRP A 107 -2.19 -11.20 0.37
N ARG A 108 -2.64 -12.12 1.24
CA ARG A 108 -2.19 -12.19 2.65
C ARG A 108 -0.68 -12.41 2.79
N GLN A 109 -0.03 -12.99 1.79
CA GLN A 109 1.42 -13.20 1.78
C GLN A 109 2.21 -12.01 1.20
N SER A 110 1.55 -10.90 0.86
CA SER A 110 2.19 -9.73 0.26
C SER A 110 2.93 -8.83 1.23
N GLY A 111 2.78 -9.04 2.54
CA GLY A 111 3.27 -8.11 3.56
C GLY A 111 2.36 -6.91 3.82
N ILE A 112 1.26 -6.76 3.07
CA ILE A 112 0.18 -5.81 3.37
C ILE A 112 -0.50 -6.23 4.68
N PHE A 113 -0.74 -5.27 5.56
CA PHE A 113 -1.40 -5.48 6.84
C PHE A 113 -2.92 -5.32 6.68
N PHE A 114 -3.60 -6.45 6.49
CA PHE A 114 -5.05 -6.51 6.31
C PHE A 114 -5.80 -6.52 7.64
N ARG A 115 -6.81 -5.65 7.77
CA ARG A 115 -7.62 -5.44 8.97
C ARG A 115 -9.04 -5.02 8.65
N GLU A 116 -9.94 -5.25 9.60
CA GLU A 116 -11.30 -4.72 9.47
C GLU A 116 -11.28 -3.18 9.56
N TYR A 117 -12.31 -2.56 8.97
CA TYR A 117 -12.38 -1.10 8.84
C TYR A 117 -12.16 -0.35 10.16
N ASP A 118 -12.75 -0.83 11.24
CA ASP A 118 -12.67 -0.20 12.57
C ASP A 118 -11.28 -0.36 13.23
N GLU A 119 -10.46 -1.29 12.75
CA GLU A 119 -9.12 -1.58 13.26
C GLU A 119 -8.02 -0.82 12.49
N LEU A 120 -8.33 -0.24 11.32
CA LEU A 120 -7.34 0.39 10.44
C LEU A 120 -6.51 1.46 11.13
N ALA A 121 -7.15 2.30 11.95
CA ALA A 121 -6.45 3.35 12.67
C ALA A 121 -5.49 2.79 13.72
N ALA A 122 -5.93 1.78 14.48
CA ALA A 122 -5.09 1.11 15.47
C ALA A 122 -3.90 0.39 14.82
N SER A 123 -4.09 -0.19 13.64
CA SER A 123 -3.01 -0.87 12.93
C SER A 123 -2.04 0.08 12.23
N CYS A 124 -2.45 1.30 11.88
CA CYS A 124 -1.50 2.35 11.51
C CYS A 124 -0.57 2.64 12.69
N ASP A 125 -1.11 2.82 13.90
CA ASP A 125 -0.32 3.06 15.11
C ASP A 125 0.60 1.87 15.41
N GLU A 126 0.09 0.64 15.30
CA GLU A 126 0.86 -0.59 15.51
C GLU A 126 2.13 -0.62 14.65
N LEU A 127 1.99 -0.37 13.34
CA LEU A 127 3.11 -0.31 12.41
C LEU A 127 4.04 0.90 12.64
N LEU A 128 3.50 2.05 13.03
CA LEU A 128 4.30 3.25 13.28
C LEU A 128 5.18 3.13 14.53
N PHE A 129 4.69 2.44 15.57
CA PHE A 129 5.35 2.34 16.87
C PHE A 129 6.03 1.01 17.15
N GLN A 130 5.85 -0.01 16.29
CA GLN A 130 6.56 -1.28 16.39
C GLN A 130 7.50 -1.47 15.20
N PRO A 131 8.77 -1.02 15.29
CA PRO A 131 9.73 -1.12 14.19
C PRO A 131 9.91 -2.54 13.67
N GLU A 132 9.83 -3.56 14.54
CA GLU A 132 9.94 -4.96 14.14
C GLU A 132 8.82 -5.40 13.20
N LEU A 133 7.60 -4.95 13.46
CA LEU A 133 6.44 -5.27 12.62
C LEU A 133 6.54 -4.56 11.27
N LEU A 134 6.98 -3.31 11.27
CA LEU A 134 7.22 -2.53 10.06
C LEU A 134 8.31 -3.17 9.20
N HIS A 135 9.44 -3.56 9.79
CA HIS A 135 10.50 -4.27 9.09
C HIS A 135 10.04 -5.64 8.58
N TYR A 136 9.22 -6.36 9.34
CA TYR A 136 8.63 -7.62 8.90
C TYR A 136 7.75 -7.43 7.66
N SER A 137 6.83 -6.47 7.68
CA SER A 137 5.96 -6.13 6.54
C SER A 137 6.77 -5.81 5.27
N MET A 138 7.83 -5.00 5.42
CA MET A 138 8.71 -4.64 4.30
C MET A 138 9.48 -5.85 3.74
N ARG A 139 10.01 -6.73 4.61
CA ARG A 139 10.69 -7.96 4.18
C ARG A 139 9.73 -8.90 3.45
N GLN A 140 8.50 -9.06 3.95
CA GLN A 140 7.47 -9.87 3.29
C GLN A 140 7.10 -9.28 1.92
N THR A 141 6.97 -7.95 1.83
CA THR A 141 6.74 -7.25 0.56
C THR A 141 7.86 -7.54 -0.44
N GLN A 142 9.11 -7.40 -0.03
CA GLN A 142 10.25 -7.68 -0.89
C GLN A 142 10.29 -9.16 -1.32
N HIS A 143 10.03 -10.09 -0.42
CA HIS A 143 9.96 -11.51 -0.76
C HIS A 143 8.82 -11.80 -1.75
N PHE A 144 7.64 -11.22 -1.52
CA PHE A 144 6.48 -11.38 -2.39
C PHE A 144 6.73 -10.87 -3.81
N LEU A 145 7.34 -9.69 -3.96
CA LEU A 145 7.65 -9.12 -5.27
C LEU A 145 8.71 -9.92 -6.03
N ASN A 146 9.57 -10.63 -5.33
CA ASN A 146 10.64 -11.44 -5.92
C ASN A 146 10.25 -12.92 -6.12
N ARG A 147 9.01 -13.33 -5.81
CA ARG A 147 8.61 -14.75 -5.84
C ARG A 147 8.45 -15.31 -7.26
N PRO A 148 7.71 -14.67 -8.18
CA PRO A 148 7.65 -15.15 -9.56
C PRO A 148 8.25 -14.14 -10.54
N ASP A 149 8.85 -14.65 -11.62
CA ASP A 149 9.00 -13.87 -12.84
C ASP A 149 7.62 -13.72 -13.48
N TRP A 150 6.91 -12.66 -13.11
CA TRP A 150 5.55 -12.38 -13.61
C TRP A 150 5.51 -12.24 -15.13
N ALA A 151 6.60 -11.77 -15.75
CA ALA A 151 6.69 -11.69 -17.20
C ALA A 151 6.74 -13.10 -17.81
N GLU A 152 7.51 -13.99 -17.20
CA GLU A 152 7.58 -15.40 -17.60
C GLU A 152 6.24 -16.12 -17.45
N LEU A 153 5.57 -15.98 -16.30
CA LEU A 153 4.26 -16.61 -16.06
C LEU A 153 3.18 -16.07 -17.01
N THR A 154 3.19 -14.77 -17.27
CA THR A 154 2.26 -14.15 -18.23
C THR A 154 2.52 -14.67 -19.64
N ARG A 155 3.79 -14.74 -20.05
CA ARG A 155 4.21 -15.29 -21.35
C ARG A 155 3.78 -16.75 -21.50
N GLN A 156 4.02 -17.59 -20.50
CA GLN A 156 3.61 -19.00 -20.51
C GLN A 156 2.09 -19.15 -20.64
N SER A 157 1.33 -18.34 -19.90
CA SER A 157 -0.14 -18.36 -19.95
C SER A 157 -0.68 -17.90 -21.31
N MET A 158 -0.08 -16.86 -21.90
CA MET A 158 -0.46 -16.39 -23.24
C MET A 158 -0.14 -17.45 -24.30
N LEU A 159 1.02 -18.12 -24.22
CA LEU A 159 1.39 -19.19 -25.14
C LEU A 159 0.45 -20.41 -25.02
N SER A 160 0.01 -20.75 -23.81
CA SER A 160 -0.92 -21.87 -23.60
C SER A 160 -2.37 -21.60 -24.05
N MET A 161 -2.72 -20.35 -24.33
CA MET A 161 -4.05 -19.97 -24.84
C MET A 161 -4.14 -20.00 -26.38
N VAL A 162 -3.00 -20.10 -27.06
CA VAL A 162 -2.88 -20.08 -28.54
C VAL A 162 -2.59 -21.48 -29.10
N ALA A 163 -2.27 -22.45 -28.23
CA ALA A 163 -2.06 -23.86 -28.56
C ALA A 163 -3.33 -24.69 -28.33
#